data_AF-A0A9P6YPS3-F1
#
_entry.id   AF-A0A9P6YPS3-F1
#
_cell.length_a   1.000
_cell.length_b   1.000
_cell.length_c   1.000
_cell.angle_alpha   90.00
_cell.angle_beta   90.00
_cell.angle_gamma   90.00
#
_symmetry.space_group_name_H-M   'P 1'
#
loop_
_entity.id
_entity.type
_entity.pdbx_description
1 polymer ?
#
loop_
_entity_poly.entity_id
_entity_poly.type
_entity_poly.pdbx_seq_one_letter_code
_entity_poly.pdbx_strand_id
1 'polypeptide(L)'
;MAQENGYGRHLKSSSSQEQATALIADVVLDQDGSYRQTVRRFQSLVQIRAHRGVKRGADLIEETLFANKDGKMVHRRDVKRDLSTIVAYNLDIYAFIAVLIFGSVSGLYRGAVYITQHLQTLPSTKLKSA
;
A
#
# COMPACT_ATOMS: atom_id res chain seq x y z
N MET A 1 14.41 -21.73 -4.85
CA MET A 1 15.48 -20.78 -4.48
C MET A 1 16.88 -21.19 -4.95
N ALA A 2 17.54 -22.24 -4.42
CA ALA A 2 18.92 -22.56 -4.84
C ALA A 2 19.05 -22.98 -6.32
N GLN A 3 18.10 -23.82 -6.79
CA GLN A 3 18.02 -24.24 -8.19
C GLN A 3 17.59 -23.13 -9.15
N GLU A 4 16.71 -22.25 -8.67
CA GLU A 4 16.21 -21.10 -9.41
C GLU A 4 17.27 -20.01 -9.61
N ASN A 5 18.12 -19.82 -8.59
CA ASN A 5 19.21 -18.86 -8.62
C ASN A 5 20.52 -19.43 -9.18
N GLY A 6 20.54 -20.69 -9.62
CA GLY A 6 21.67 -21.29 -10.34
C GLY A 6 22.90 -21.69 -9.50
N TYR A 7 22.79 -21.73 -8.17
CA TYR A 7 23.91 -22.13 -7.28
C TYR A 7 23.72 -23.50 -6.61
N GLY A 8 22.74 -24.30 -7.08
CA GLY A 8 22.58 -25.68 -6.62
C GLY A 8 21.45 -26.42 -7.34
N ARG A 9 21.21 -27.66 -6.93
CA ARG A 9 20.12 -28.50 -7.43
C ARG A 9 19.35 -29.08 -6.25
N HIS A 10 18.06 -29.35 -6.46
CA HIS A 10 17.24 -29.99 -5.45
C HIS A 10 17.21 -31.50 -5.68
N LEU A 11 17.64 -32.28 -4.69
CA LEU A 11 17.56 -33.73 -4.72
C LEU A 11 16.18 -34.16 -4.20
N LYS A 12 15.42 -34.90 -5.02
CA LYS A 12 14.11 -35.41 -4.60
C LYS A 12 14.30 -36.65 -3.73
N SER A 13 13.47 -36.78 -2.69
CA SER A 13 13.48 -37.98 -1.83
C SER A 13 13.11 -39.27 -2.55
N SER A 14 12.48 -39.19 -3.73
CA SER A 14 12.11 -40.33 -4.57
C SER A 14 13.14 -40.67 -5.65
N SER A 15 14.30 -40.01 -5.67
CA SER A 15 15.36 -40.26 -6.66
C SER A 15 16.08 -41.58 -6.39
N SER A 16 16.44 -42.31 -7.44
CA SER A 16 17.29 -43.51 -7.29
C SER A 16 18.70 -43.11 -6.84
N GLN A 17 19.45 -44.07 -6.29
CA GLN A 17 20.82 -43.84 -5.85
C GLN A 17 21.73 -43.40 -7.00
N GLU A 18 21.55 -43.93 -8.22
CA GLU A 18 22.31 -43.47 -9.38
C GLU A 18 21.98 -42.02 -9.75
N GLN A 19 20.70 -41.64 -9.74
CA GLN A 19 20.27 -40.27 -10.02
C GLN A 19 20.80 -39.29 -8.96
N ALA A 20 20.81 -39.68 -7.69
CA ALA A 20 21.38 -38.89 -6.61
C ALA A 20 22.89 -38.70 -6.79
N THR A 21 23.60 -39.77 -7.14
CA THR A 21 25.06 -39.76 -7.33
C THR A 21 25.45 -38.90 -8.52
N ALA A 22 24.71 -39.00 -9.64
CA ALA A 22 24.92 -38.17 -10.82
C ALA A 22 24.69 -36.68 -10.53
N LEU A 23 23.64 -36.35 -9.77
CA LEU A 23 23.31 -34.97 -9.41
C LEU A 23 24.31 -34.35 -8.43
N ILE A 24 24.84 -35.14 -7.50
CA ILE A 24 25.94 -34.71 -6.62
C ILE A 24 27.21 -34.50 -7.45
N ALA A 25 27.54 -35.43 -8.34
CA ALA A 25 28.72 -35.31 -9.21
C ALA A 25 28.64 -34.06 -10.10
N ASP A 26 27.47 -33.75 -10.67
CA ASP A 26 27.24 -32.52 -11.47
C ASP A 26 27.59 -31.24 -10.69
N VAL A 27 27.04 -31.10 -9.48
CA VAL A 27 27.23 -29.90 -8.66
C VAL A 27 28.65 -29.81 -8.09
N VAL A 28 29.26 -30.94 -7.72
CA VAL A 28 30.61 -30.97 -7.12
C VAL A 28 31.69 -30.77 -8.18
N LEU A 29 31.56 -31.44 -9.32
CA LEU A 29 32.54 -31.34 -10.39
C LEU A 29 32.43 -29.99 -11.11
N ASP A 30 31.21 -29.44 -11.21
CA ASP A 30 30.92 -28.12 -11.82
C ASP A 30 31.74 -27.92 -13.10
N GLN A 31 31.60 -28.85 -14.05
CA GLN A 31 32.47 -28.92 -15.23
C GLN A 31 32.45 -27.61 -16.04
N ASP A 32 31.27 -26.97 -16.12
CA ASP A 32 31.06 -25.70 -16.80
C ASP A 32 31.42 -24.47 -15.94
N GLY A 33 31.75 -24.67 -14.66
CA GLY A 33 32.08 -23.61 -13.70
C GLY A 33 30.91 -22.71 -13.31
N SER A 34 29.70 -23.04 -13.73
CA SER A 34 28.49 -22.22 -13.62
C SER A 34 28.05 -22.03 -12.16
N TYR A 35 28.14 -23.09 -11.35
CA TYR A 35 27.75 -23.03 -9.94
C TYR A 35 28.75 -22.16 -9.17
N ARG A 36 30.05 -22.37 -9.37
CA ARG A 36 31.12 -21.59 -8.74
C ARG A 36 31.07 -20.11 -9.10
N GLN A 37 30.83 -19.78 -10.39
CA GLN A 37 30.69 -18.40 -10.83
C GLN A 37 29.49 -17.72 -10.15
N THR A 38 28.36 -18.41 -10.08
CA THR A 38 27.14 -17.90 -9.47
C THR A 38 27.31 -17.68 -7.96
N VAL A 39 27.94 -18.63 -7.25
CA VAL A 39 28.25 -18.49 -5.82
C VAL A 39 29.17 -17.29 -5.57
N ARG A 40 30.23 -17.11 -6.37
CA ARG A 40 31.13 -15.95 -6.24
C ARG A 40 30.40 -14.62 -6.45
N ARG A 41 29.50 -14.56 -7.43
CA ARG A 41 28.67 -13.37 -7.68
C ARG A 41 27.72 -13.09 -6.52
N PHE A 42 27.11 -14.12 -5.96
CA PHE A 42 26.25 -13.97 -4.79
C PHE A 42 27.04 -13.47 -3.58
N GLN A 43 28.23 -14.04 -3.33
CA GLN A 43 29.12 -13.61 -2.26
C GLN A 43 29.51 -12.13 -2.39
N SER A 44 29.87 -11.68 -3.60
CA SER A 44 30.23 -10.27 -3.82
C SER A 44 29.04 -9.34 -3.60
N LEU A 45 27.83 -9.72 -4.02
CA LEU A 45 26.61 -8.96 -3.75
C LEU A 45 26.33 -8.84 -2.25
N VAL A 46 26.48 -9.93 -1.50
CA VAL A 46 26.33 -9.93 -0.04
C VAL A 46 27.36 -9.02 0.61
N GLN A 47 28.63 -9.11 0.21
CA GLN A 47 29.70 -8.23 0.74
C GLN A 47 29.43 -6.75 0.45
N ILE A 48 29.06 -6.43 -0.79
CA ILE A 48 28.70 -5.06 -1.18
C ILE A 48 27.49 -4.56 -0.37
N ARG A 49 26.50 -5.42 -0.15
CA ARG A 49 25.31 -5.08 0.64
C ARG A 49 25.64 -4.91 2.12
N ALA A 50 26.53 -5.73 2.67
CA ALA A 50 27.00 -5.61 4.05
C ALA A 50 27.74 -4.28 4.26
N HIS A 51 28.67 -3.94 3.36
CA HIS A 51 29.40 -2.67 3.43
C HIS A 51 28.46 -1.45 3.31
N ARG A 52 27.53 -1.48 2.35
CA ARG A 52 26.49 -0.45 2.22
C ARG A 52 25.52 -0.42 3.40
N GLY A 53 25.26 -1.56 4.02
CA GLY A 53 24.38 -1.70 5.18
C GLY A 53 24.93 -0.99 6.40
N VAL A 54 26.24 -1.16 6.68
CA VAL A 54 26.92 -0.43 7.76
C VAL A 54 26.85 1.09 7.52
N LYS A 55 27.18 1.54 6.29
CA LYS A 55 27.10 2.96 5.94
C LYS A 55 25.68 3.51 6.08
N ARG A 56 24.66 2.84 5.53
CA ARG A 56 23.26 3.25 5.72
C ARG A 56 22.84 3.28 7.18
N GLY A 57 23.30 2.33 8.00
CA GLY A 57 23.03 2.32 9.43
C GLY A 57 23.61 3.55 10.11
N ALA A 58 24.87 3.89 9.79
CA ALA A 58 25.50 5.11 10.27
C ALA A 58 24.77 6.37 9.78
N ASP A 59 24.41 6.45 8.49
CA ASP A 59 23.66 7.57 7.91
C ASP A 59 22.30 7.75 8.63
N LEU A 60 21.59 6.66 8.95
CA LEU A 60 20.33 6.72 9.70
C LEU A 60 20.53 7.21 11.14
N ILE A 61 21.62 6.77 11.79
CA ILE A 61 21.96 7.22 13.15
C ILE A 61 22.31 8.72 13.11
N GLU A 62 23.09 9.15 12.13
CA GLU A 62 23.42 10.55 11.91
C GLU A 62 22.16 11.39 11.67
N GLU A 63 21.25 10.93 10.80
CA GLU A 63 19.94 11.56 10.58
C GLU A 63 19.12 11.65 11.88
N THR A 64 19.06 10.58 12.70
CA THR A 64 18.38 10.63 14.01
C THR A 64 19.02 11.57 15.01
N LEU A 65 20.34 11.74 14.98
CA LEU A 65 21.05 12.56 15.96
C LEU A 65 20.97 14.05 15.60
N PHE A 66 21.13 14.39 14.31
CA PHE A 66 21.27 15.78 13.88
C PHE A 66 20.02 16.38 13.24
N ALA A 67 19.14 15.59 12.62
CA ALA A 67 17.91 16.09 12.00
C ALA A 67 16.68 16.01 12.94
N ASN A 68 16.91 15.62 14.18
CA ASN A 68 15.88 15.48 15.19
C ASN A 68 15.60 16.81 15.89
N LYS A 69 14.34 17.24 15.86
CA LYS A 69 13.82 18.34 16.67
C LYS A 69 12.87 17.75 17.72
N ASP A 70 13.19 17.91 19.00
CA ASP A 70 12.38 17.45 20.15
C ASP A 70 12.01 15.95 20.14
N GLY A 71 12.94 15.09 19.74
CA GLY A 71 12.72 13.64 19.62
C GLY A 71 12.05 13.21 18.31
N LYS A 72 11.76 14.13 17.37
CA LYS A 72 11.03 13.87 16.12
C LYS A 72 11.86 14.19 14.88
N MET A 73 11.88 13.26 13.92
CA MET A 73 12.38 13.51 12.58
C MET A 73 11.36 14.30 11.76
N VAL A 74 11.54 15.62 11.65
CA VAL A 74 10.59 16.52 10.99
C VAL A 74 10.41 16.19 9.49
N HIS A 75 11.43 15.65 8.83
CA HIS A 75 11.39 15.39 7.38
C HIS A 75 10.76 14.04 6.98
N ARG A 76 10.68 13.06 7.91
CA ARG A 76 10.06 11.74 7.67
C ARG A 76 8.65 11.60 8.24
N ARG A 77 8.21 12.58 9.02
CA ARG A 77 6.90 12.57 9.67
C ARG A 77 5.88 13.21 8.74
N ASP A 78 4.83 12.47 8.38
CA ASP A 78 3.71 13.04 7.65
C ASP A 78 3.14 14.24 8.41
N VAL A 79 3.07 15.39 7.74
CA VAL A 79 2.52 16.63 8.31
C VAL A 79 1.10 16.43 8.87
N LYS A 80 0.36 15.47 8.31
CA LYS A 80 -0.98 15.06 8.79
C LYS A 80 -0.99 14.62 10.26
N ARG A 81 0.12 14.13 10.82
CA ARG A 81 0.22 13.72 12.24
C ARG A 81 0.36 14.88 13.21
N ASP A 82 0.69 16.07 12.71
CA ASP A 82 0.85 17.27 13.52
C ASP A 82 -0.33 18.25 13.31
N LEU A 83 -1.30 17.87 12.46
CA LEU A 83 -2.54 18.61 12.22
C LEU A 83 -3.71 17.98 12.99
N SER A 84 -4.71 18.81 13.33
CA SER A 84 -5.98 18.33 13.86
C SER A 84 -6.69 17.42 12.86
N THR A 85 -7.39 16.39 13.34
CA THR A 85 -8.14 15.42 12.53
C THR A 85 -9.11 16.09 11.55
N ILE A 86 -9.68 17.23 11.94
CA ILE A 86 -10.59 18.02 11.09
C ILE A 86 -9.90 18.47 9.80
N VAL A 87 -8.69 19.04 9.93
CA VAL A 87 -7.89 19.53 8.80
C VAL A 87 -7.23 18.38 8.05
N ALA A 88 -6.73 17.36 8.76
CA ALA A 88 -6.04 16.23 8.15
C ALA A 88 -6.92 15.42 7.19
N TYR A 89 -8.24 15.41 7.42
CA TYR A 89 -9.23 14.70 6.62
C TYR A 89 -10.25 15.60 5.92
N ASN A 90 -10.06 16.92 5.92
CA ASN A 90 -10.99 17.88 5.32
C ASN A 90 -12.45 17.67 5.78
N LEU A 91 -12.63 17.35 7.07
CA LEU A 91 -13.93 17.00 7.64
C LEU A 91 -14.91 18.17 7.60
N ASP A 92 -14.38 19.39 7.63
CA ASP A 92 -15.11 20.65 7.43
C ASP A 92 -15.82 20.71 6.07
N ILE A 93 -15.13 20.36 4.98
CA ILE A 93 -15.68 20.32 3.63
C ILE A 93 -16.75 19.23 3.52
N TYR A 94 -16.49 18.03 4.06
CA TYR A 94 -17.48 16.96 4.04
C TYR A 94 -18.73 17.29 4.86
N ALA A 95 -18.57 17.94 6.01
CA ALA A 95 -19.68 18.42 6.82
C ALA A 95 -20.51 19.46 6.06
N PHE A 96 -19.86 20.40 5.37
CA PHE A 96 -20.53 21.39 4.54
C PHE A 96 -21.33 20.76 3.40
N ILE A 97 -20.73 19.81 2.67
CA ILE A 97 -21.42 19.07 1.59
C ILE A 97 -22.61 18.27 2.15
N ALA A 98 -22.44 17.60 3.29
CA ALA A 98 -23.52 16.85 3.92
C ALA A 98 -24.71 17.77 4.24
N VAL A 99 -24.46 18.94 4.84
CA VAL A 99 -25.51 19.94 5.14
C VAL A 99 -26.22 20.39 3.87
N LEU A 100 -25.48 20.66 2.78
CA LEU A 100 -26.09 21.03 1.50
C LEU A 100 -27.02 19.95 0.95
N ILE A 101 -26.57 18.68 0.97
CA ILE A 101 -27.36 17.56 0.47
C ILE A 101 -28.61 17.35 1.32
N PHE A 102 -28.44 17.20 2.64
CA PHE A 102 -29.56 16.94 3.54
C PHE A 102 -30.54 18.11 3.60
N GLY A 103 -30.04 19.35 3.58
CA GLY A 103 -30.85 20.56 3.52
C GLY A 103 -31.66 20.64 2.23
N SER A 104 -31.04 20.36 1.09
CA SER A 104 -31.72 20.38 -0.22
C SER A 104 -32.81 19.31 -0.29
N VAL A 105 -32.51 18.06 0.10
CA VAL A 105 -33.47 16.96 0.10
C VAL A 105 -34.63 17.26 1.05
N SER A 106 -34.34 17.74 2.27
CA SER A 106 -35.37 18.09 3.25
C SER A 106 -36.25 19.25 2.78
N GLY A 107 -35.66 20.25 2.13
CA GLY A 107 -36.36 21.40 1.56
C GLY A 107 -37.32 20.98 0.44
N LEU A 108 -36.83 20.15 -0.51
CA LEU A 108 -37.66 19.61 -1.60
C LEU A 108 -38.81 18.75 -1.06
N TYR A 109 -38.54 17.88 -0.09
CA TYR A 109 -39.57 17.04 0.53
C TYR A 109 -40.67 17.87 1.19
N ARG A 110 -40.29 18.85 2.03
CA ARG A 110 -41.25 19.74 2.69
C ARG A 110 -42.03 20.60 1.69
N GLY A 111 -41.36 21.10 0.65
CA GLY A 111 -42.01 21.85 -0.42
C GLY A 111 -43.04 21.01 -1.18
N ALA A 112 -42.70 19.77 -1.53
CA ALA A 112 -43.63 18.85 -2.19
C ALA A 112 -44.85 18.54 -1.31
N VAL A 113 -44.65 18.26 -0.01
CA VAL A 113 -45.74 18.03 0.94
C VAL A 113 -46.62 19.26 1.10
N TYR A 114 -46.03 20.45 1.17
CA TYR A 114 -46.79 21.70 1.25
C TYR A 114 -47.65 21.94 0.00
N ILE A 115 -47.09 21.70 -1.19
CA ILE A 115 -47.80 21.84 -2.46
C ILE A 115 -48.96 20.83 -2.54
N THR A 116 -48.74 19.57 -2.20
CA THR A 116 -49.82 18.56 -2.28
C THR A 116 -50.96 18.87 -1.31
N GLN A 117 -50.64 19.33 -0.09
CA GLN A 117 -51.65 19.77 0.88
C GLN A 117 -52.44 20.98 0.37
N HIS A 118 -51.76 21.99 -0.18
CA HIS A 118 -52.42 23.19 -0.69
C HIS A 118 -53.29 22.89 -1.91
N LEU A 119 -52.82 22.02 -2.82
CA LEU A 119 -53.58 21.60 -3.99
C LEU A 119 -54.84 20.79 -3.65
N GLN A 120 -54.79 19.96 -2.60
CA GLN A 120 -55.96 19.21 -2.12
C GLN A 120 -57.05 20.09 -1.52
N THR A 121 -56.70 21.29 -1.04
CA THR A 121 -57.65 22.27 -0.48
C THR A 121 -58.28 23.19 -1.54
N LEU A 122 -57.86 23.14 -2.80
CA LEU A 122 -58.46 23.91 -3.88
C LEU A 122 -59.79 23.27 -4.32
N PRO A 123 -60.90 24.03 -4.37
CA PRO A 123 -62.18 23.49 -4.83
C PRO A 123 -62.08 23.11 -6.31
N SER A 124 -62.50 21.90 -6.66
CA SER A 124 -62.55 21.45 -8.06
C SER A 124 -63.55 22.31 -8.84
N THR A 125 -63.04 23.20 -9.70
CA THR A 125 -63.86 23.88 -10.69
C THR A 125 -64.34 22.83 -11.69
N LYS A 126 -65.58 22.35 -11.48
CA LYS A 126 -66.26 21.53 -12.47
C LYS A 126 -66.39 22.32 -13.77
N LEU A 127 -65.57 21.98 -14.76
CA LEU A 127 -65.80 22.38 -16.15
C LEU A 127 -67.14 21.76 -16.58
N LYS A 128 -68.19 22.59 -16.67
CA LYS A 128 -69.44 22.22 -17.34
C LYS A 128 -69.11 22.00 -18.82
N SER A 129 -69.21 20.77 -19.27
CA SER A 129 -69.33 20.45 -20.70
C SER A 129 -70.63 21.04 -21.23
N ALA A 130 -70.53 21.93 -22.20
CA ALA A 130 -71.64 22.39 -23.04
C ALA A 130 -71.72 21.52 -24.30
#